data_AF-A0A699GIZ8-F1
#
_entry.id   AF-A0A699GIZ8-F1
#
_cell.length_a   1.000
_cell.length_b   1.000
_cell.length_c   1.000
_cell.angle_alpha   90.00
_cell.angle_beta   90.00
_cell.angle_gamma   90.00
#
_symmetry.space_group_name_H-M   'P 1'
#
loop_
_entity.id
_entity.type
_entity.pdbx_description
1 polymer ?
#
loop_
_entity_poly.entity_id
_entity_poly.type
_entity_poly.pdbx_seq_one_letter_code
_entity_poly.pdbx_strand_id
1 'polypeptide(L)'
;MVDNTLFTKKKSSNLIIVQIYVDDIIFGSTYQDMCDEFSKIMYDKFKMSMMGELNFFLGLQIKQIEDGIFFNQSKYIKEMFKKFGLEDSKPMKTPMSSDTKLTKDEECESVDSTKYRGMIGLWYPKKTSIETVVYADSDHAGDYVDRKSTRGIFTFMGCFLTSWFSKKQTALAISTTEAEYVSARKACEQVLWMKQALIDYDVRLDDVPIMCDNKGVIDLSKSPVQHSRTKHIEICHHFLRDNVQKGHISIEKVLSV
;
A
#
# COMPACT_ATOMS: atom_id res chain seq x y z
N MET A 1 16.69 -15.37 -15.59
CA MET A 1 15.33 -15.94 -15.53
C MET A 1 14.92 -15.84 -14.08
N VAL A 2 13.95 -14.99 -13.75
CA VAL A 2 13.40 -14.94 -12.39
C VAL A 2 12.47 -16.14 -12.28
N ASP A 3 12.72 -17.04 -11.32
CA ASP A 3 11.79 -18.13 -11.05
C ASP A 3 10.45 -17.54 -10.63
N ASN A 4 9.40 -17.87 -11.37
CA ASN A 4 8.05 -17.47 -10.98
C ASN A 4 7.70 -18.22 -9.70
N THR A 5 7.52 -17.47 -8.62
CA THR A 5 7.06 -18.01 -7.34
C THR A 5 5.54 -18.06 -7.25
N LEU A 6 4.84 -17.40 -8.18
CA LEU A 6 3.39 -17.38 -8.31
C LEU A 6 2.95 -18.23 -9.51
N PHE A 7 2.03 -19.15 -9.28
CA PHE A 7 1.41 -20.01 -10.28
C PHE A 7 -0.11 -19.89 -10.22
N THR A 8 -0.75 -19.74 -11.37
CA THR A 8 -2.20 -19.71 -11.48
C THR A 8 -2.67 -20.79 -12.45
N LYS A 9 -3.80 -21.43 -12.13
CA LYS A 9 -4.48 -22.36 -13.04
C LYS A 9 -5.95 -22.01 -13.09
N LYS A 10 -6.44 -21.77 -14.31
CA LYS A 10 -7.85 -21.45 -14.58
C LYS A 10 -8.53 -22.63 -15.25
N LYS A 11 -9.68 -23.05 -14.71
CA LYS A 11 -10.55 -24.07 -15.30
C LYS A 11 -11.96 -23.49 -15.38
N SER A 12 -12.37 -23.05 -16.57
CA SER A 12 -13.63 -22.31 -16.78
C SER A 12 -13.71 -21.03 -15.92
N SER A 13 -14.61 -21.01 -14.93
CA SER A 13 -14.78 -19.91 -13.94
C SER A 13 -13.90 -20.05 -12.70
N ASN A 14 -13.19 -21.17 -12.56
CA ASN A 14 -12.51 -21.51 -11.32
C ASN A 14 -11.04 -21.14 -11.42
N LEU A 15 -10.55 -20.42 -10.43
CA LEU A 15 -9.17 -19.99 -10.31
C LEU A 15 -8.56 -20.64 -9.06
N ILE A 16 -7.40 -21.29 -9.22
CA ILE A 16 -6.49 -21.63 -8.13
C ILE A 16 -5.20 -20.81 -8.28
N ILE A 17 -4.74 -20.27 -7.17
CA ILE A 17 -3.56 -19.43 -7.05
C ILE A 17 -2.63 -20.13 -6.06
N VAL A 18 -1.37 -20.32 -6.45
CA VAL A 18 -0.35 -21.02 -5.70
C VAL A 18 0.88 -20.12 -5.62
N GLN A 19 1.25 -19.70 -4.43
CA GLN A 19 2.45 -18.94 -4.13
C GLN A 19 3.43 -19.84 -3.37
N ILE A 20 4.60 -20.04 -3.96
CA ILE A 20 5.71 -20.78 -3.35
C ILE A 20 6.63 -19.78 -2.65
N TYR A 21 6.99 -20.06 -1.40
CA TYR A 21 7.92 -19.28 -0.61
C TYR A 21 8.87 -20.22 0.12
N VAL A 22 10.07 -20.43 -0.45
CA VAL A 22 11.09 -21.34 0.10
C VAL A 22 10.49 -22.74 0.33
N ASP A 23 10.27 -23.13 1.59
CA ASP A 23 9.74 -24.45 1.97
C ASP A 23 8.21 -24.44 2.12
N ASP A 24 7.58 -23.26 2.15
CA ASP A 24 6.15 -23.07 2.35
C ASP A 24 5.42 -22.85 1.02
N ILE A 25 4.22 -23.43 0.90
CA ILE A 25 3.31 -23.16 -0.21
C ILE A 25 2.03 -22.58 0.36
N ILE A 26 1.69 -21.35 -0.06
CA ILE A 26 0.36 -20.79 0.14
C ILE A 26 -0.43 -21.03 -1.13
N PHE A 27 -1.65 -21.52 -1.00
CA PHE A 27 -2.55 -21.59 -2.12
C PHE A 27 -3.99 -21.35 -1.70
N GLY A 28 -4.79 -20.90 -2.66
CA GLY A 28 -6.21 -20.64 -2.46
C GLY A 28 -6.96 -20.82 -3.78
N SER A 29 -8.22 -21.21 -3.67
CA SER A 29 -9.09 -21.44 -4.83
C SER A 29 -10.47 -20.86 -4.58
N THR A 30 -11.13 -20.51 -5.68
CA THR A 30 -12.57 -20.21 -5.71
C THR A 30 -13.45 -21.38 -5.25
N TYR A 31 -12.97 -22.63 -5.37
CA TYR A 31 -13.67 -23.85 -4.96
C TYR A 31 -12.76 -24.77 -4.16
N GLN A 32 -13.29 -25.30 -3.06
CA GLN A 32 -12.57 -26.16 -2.11
C GLN A 32 -12.04 -27.44 -2.78
N ASP A 33 -12.80 -28.06 -3.68
CA ASP A 33 -12.39 -29.29 -4.38
C ASP A 33 -11.04 -29.16 -5.10
N MET A 34 -10.73 -27.98 -5.65
CA MET A 34 -9.44 -27.74 -6.29
C MET A 34 -8.30 -27.63 -5.29
N CYS A 35 -8.55 -27.10 -4.09
CA CYS A 35 -7.58 -27.09 -3.00
C CYS A 35 -7.30 -28.52 -2.53
N ASP A 36 -8.33 -29.35 -2.42
CA ASP A 36 -8.20 -30.74 -1.95
C ASP A 36 -7.46 -31.60 -3.00
N GLU A 37 -7.78 -31.44 -4.29
CA GLU A 37 -7.05 -32.09 -5.40
C GLU A 37 -5.58 -31.68 -5.40
N PHE A 38 -5.30 -30.37 -5.28
CA PHE A 38 -3.93 -29.84 -5.25
C PHE A 38 -3.15 -30.38 -4.04
N SER A 39 -3.76 -30.37 -2.86
CA SER A 39 -3.19 -30.89 -1.62
C SER A 39 -2.78 -32.36 -1.77
N LYS A 40 -3.67 -33.18 -2.36
CA LYS A 40 -3.42 -34.60 -2.60
C LYS A 40 -2.25 -34.82 -3.55
N ILE A 41 -2.18 -34.07 -4.65
CA ILE A 41 -1.06 -34.14 -5.60
C ILE A 41 0.26 -33.78 -4.91
N MET A 42 0.27 -32.74 -4.08
CA MET A 42 1.48 -32.31 -3.37
C MET A 42 1.93 -33.32 -2.32
N TYR A 43 0.98 -33.95 -1.61
CA TYR A 43 1.26 -35.05 -0.70
C TYR A 43 1.84 -36.27 -1.43
N ASP A 44 1.19 -36.73 -2.50
CA ASP A 44 1.58 -37.95 -3.21
C ASP A 44 2.94 -37.82 -3.91
N LYS A 45 3.22 -36.65 -4.51
CA LYS A 45 4.46 -36.41 -5.28
C LYS A 45 5.62 -35.92 -4.44
N PHE A 46 5.37 -35.01 -3.50
CA PHE A 46 6.43 -34.29 -2.78
C PHE A 46 6.43 -34.59 -1.27
N LYS A 47 5.52 -35.44 -0.78
CA LYS A 47 5.36 -35.79 0.64
C LYS A 47 5.13 -34.55 1.52
N MET A 48 4.51 -33.52 0.96
CA MET A 48 4.18 -32.30 1.69
C MET A 48 2.93 -32.50 2.53
N SER A 49 3.01 -32.12 3.80
CA SER A 49 1.88 -32.15 4.74
C SER A 49 1.11 -30.83 4.71
N MET A 50 -0.21 -30.93 4.59
CA MET A 50 -1.10 -29.77 4.72
C MET A 50 -1.12 -29.25 6.16
N MET A 51 -0.87 -27.95 6.32
CA MET A 51 -0.90 -27.25 7.62
C MET A 51 -2.29 -26.67 7.96
N GLY A 52 -3.29 -26.91 7.12
CA GLY A 52 -4.64 -26.37 7.29
C GLY A 52 -4.76 -24.93 6.80
N GLU A 53 -5.70 -24.17 7.39
CA GLU A 53 -5.90 -22.77 7.05
C GLU A 53 -4.69 -21.91 7.42
N LEU A 54 -4.42 -20.91 6.57
CA LEU A 54 -3.32 -19.96 6.77
C LEU A 54 -3.58 -19.11 8.01
N ASN A 55 -2.89 -19.43 9.11
CA ASN A 55 -2.99 -18.72 10.39
C ASN A 55 -1.76 -17.83 10.67
N PHE A 56 -0.62 -18.14 10.07
CA PHE A 56 0.63 -17.38 10.22
C PHE A 56 1.41 -17.38 8.91
N PHE A 57 1.95 -16.23 8.50
CA PHE A 57 2.86 -16.13 7.37
C PHE A 57 3.80 -14.94 7.51
N LEU A 58 5.11 -15.14 7.37
CA LEU A 58 6.14 -14.07 7.46
C LEU A 58 6.00 -13.14 8.69
N GLY A 59 5.64 -13.69 9.84
CA GLY A 59 5.45 -12.91 11.08
C GLY A 59 4.10 -12.19 11.19
N LEU A 60 3.24 -12.29 10.18
CA LEU A 60 1.84 -11.88 10.24
C LEU A 60 0.99 -13.03 10.78
N GLN A 61 0.11 -12.71 11.72
CA GLN A 61 -0.97 -13.59 12.16
C GLN A 61 -2.21 -13.28 11.32
N ILE A 62 -2.84 -14.33 10.80
CA ILE A 62 -3.98 -14.26 9.91
C ILE A 62 -5.12 -14.99 10.59
N LYS A 63 -6.29 -14.37 10.65
CA LYS A 63 -7.52 -14.98 11.16
C LYS A 63 -8.58 -14.85 10.09
N GLN A 64 -8.94 -15.97 9.49
CA GLN A 64 -10.00 -16.06 8.50
C GLN A 64 -11.31 -16.33 9.26
N ILE A 65 -12.32 -15.49 9.03
CA ILE A 65 -13.67 -15.67 9.56
C ILE A 65 -14.67 -15.52 8.40
N GLU A 66 -15.93 -15.88 8.64
CA GLU A 66 -16.96 -15.88 7.59
C GLU A 66 -17.09 -14.52 6.89
N ASP A 67 -16.99 -13.44 7.67
CA ASP A 67 -17.15 -12.06 7.20
C ASP A 67 -15.88 -11.44 6.63
N GLY A 68 -14.72 -12.11 6.64
CA GLY A 68 -13.46 -11.53 6.14
C GLY A 68 -12.17 -12.10 6.73
N ILE A 69 -11.06 -11.43 6.43
CA ILE A 69 -9.71 -11.84 6.85
C ILE A 69 -9.09 -10.75 7.71
N PHE A 70 -8.57 -11.12 8.88
CA PHE A 70 -7.91 -10.22 9.81
C PHE A 70 -6.41 -10.50 9.89
N PHE A 71 -5.58 -9.49 9.64
CA PHE A 71 -4.13 -9.55 9.79
C PHE A 71 -3.71 -8.77 11.04
N ASN A 72 -2.82 -9.36 11.84
CA ASN A 72 -2.21 -8.66 12.98
C ASN A 72 -0.79 -9.17 13.27
N GLN A 73 0.00 -8.40 14.02
CA GLN A 73 1.36 -8.78 14.43
C GLN A 73 1.51 -8.87 15.96
N SER A 74 0.41 -9.18 16.66
CA SER A 74 0.37 -9.13 18.13
C SER A 74 1.43 -10.02 18.76
N LYS A 75 1.66 -11.22 18.22
CA LYS A 75 2.69 -12.15 18.67
C LYS A 75 4.10 -11.58 18.51
N TYR A 76 4.43 -11.04 17.33
CA TYR A 76 5.74 -10.42 17.08
C TYR A 76 6.00 -9.26 18.04
N ILE A 77 5.00 -8.40 18.26
CA ILE A 77 5.08 -7.29 19.21
C ILE A 77 5.33 -7.81 20.63
N LYS A 78 4.58 -8.82 21.09
CA LYS A 78 4.78 -9.43 22.42
C LYS A 78 6.15 -10.07 22.57
N GLU A 79 6.64 -10.79 21.56
CA GLU A 79 7.99 -11.38 21.57
C GLU A 79 9.08 -10.30 21.62
N MET A 80 8.86 -9.17 20.97
CA MET A 80 9.73 -8.00 21.07
C MET A 80 9.73 -7.42 22.49
N PHE A 81 8.55 -7.22 23.10
CA PHE A 81 8.45 -6.81 24.51
C PHE A 81 9.22 -7.77 25.43
N LYS A 82 9.07 -9.09 25.23
CA LYS A 82 9.81 -10.10 25.96
C LYS A 82 11.32 -10.01 25.78
N LYS A 83 11.78 -9.91 24.53
CA LYS A 83 13.20 -9.85 24.19
C LYS A 83 13.91 -8.66 24.85
N PHE A 84 13.21 -7.55 25.03
CA PHE A 84 13.76 -6.35 25.66
C PHE A 84 13.43 -6.23 27.16
N GLY A 85 12.83 -7.26 27.78
CA GLY A 85 12.48 -7.24 29.20
C GLY A 85 11.38 -6.24 29.56
N LEU A 86 10.53 -5.91 28.59
CA LEU A 86 9.48 -4.90 28.69
C LEU A 86 8.07 -5.52 28.88
N GLU A 87 7.96 -6.81 29.23
CA GLU A 87 6.66 -7.51 29.37
C GLU A 87 5.74 -6.86 30.40
N ASP A 88 6.31 -6.36 31.50
CA ASP A 88 5.59 -5.65 32.57
C ASP A 88 5.57 -4.13 32.40
N SER A 89 6.01 -3.64 31.23
CA SER A 89 5.98 -2.20 30.96
C SER A 89 4.54 -1.71 30.98
N LYS A 90 4.28 -0.69 31.79
CA LYS A 90 2.96 -0.05 31.84
C LYS A 90 2.56 0.32 30.42
N PRO A 91 1.34 -0.05 29.96
CA PRO A 91 0.82 0.37 28.67
C PRO A 91 0.87 1.90 28.60
N MET A 92 1.87 2.43 27.91
CA MET A 92 2.07 3.86 27.81
C MET A 92 1.26 4.35 26.64
N LYS A 93 0.42 5.38 26.81
CA LYS A 93 -0.40 5.93 25.73
C LYS A 93 0.43 6.49 24.58
N THR A 94 1.72 6.72 24.78
CA THR A 94 2.66 7.24 23.78
C THR A 94 4.02 6.53 23.93
N PRO A 95 4.83 6.42 22.87
CA PRO A 95 6.18 5.85 22.92
C PRO A 95 7.23 6.72 23.65
N MET A 96 6.86 7.89 24.19
CA MET A 96 7.80 8.90 24.71
C MET A 96 7.26 9.60 25.98
N SER A 97 8.19 10.00 26.87
CA SER A 97 7.97 10.70 28.15
C SER A 97 7.49 12.15 27.98
N SER A 98 6.57 12.56 28.86
CA SER A 98 5.90 13.86 28.95
C SER A 98 6.81 15.06 29.30
N ASP A 99 8.08 14.85 29.64
CA ASP A 99 9.00 15.96 29.96
C ASP A 99 9.70 16.53 28.71
N THR A 100 9.46 15.96 27.53
CA THR A 100 10.01 16.44 26.25
C THR A 100 9.06 17.46 25.63
N LYS A 101 9.44 18.75 25.61
CA LYS A 101 8.58 19.85 25.13
C LYS A 101 8.56 19.97 23.59
N LEU A 102 7.36 19.86 23.00
CA LEU A 102 7.01 20.32 21.65
C LEU A 102 5.59 20.95 21.68
N THR A 103 5.29 21.91 20.78
CA THR A 103 4.06 22.77 20.75
C THR A 103 3.50 22.90 19.31
N LYS A 104 2.20 23.17 19.01
CA LYS A 104 1.00 23.50 19.84
C LYS A 104 -0.35 23.25 19.11
N ASP A 105 -1.38 22.81 19.85
CA ASP A 105 -2.80 23.29 19.85
C ASP A 105 -3.45 22.94 21.22
N GLU A 106 -4.40 23.74 21.72
CA GLU A 106 -4.72 23.91 23.16
C GLU A 106 -6.10 23.45 23.66
N GLU A 107 -7.09 23.06 22.84
CA GLU A 107 -8.44 22.72 23.35
C GLU A 107 -9.11 21.41 22.84
N CYS A 108 -8.41 20.54 22.11
CA CYS A 108 -8.91 19.17 21.83
C CYS A 108 -7.75 18.17 21.63
N GLU A 109 -7.83 16.95 22.21
CA GLU A 109 -6.75 15.97 22.10
C GLU A 109 -6.74 15.29 20.72
N SER A 110 -5.74 15.61 19.89
CA SER A 110 -5.53 14.92 18.61
C SER A 110 -5.01 13.49 18.82
N VAL A 111 -5.57 12.56 18.05
CA VAL A 111 -5.40 11.10 18.19
C VAL A 111 -4.08 10.61 17.58
N ASP A 112 -3.34 9.76 18.31
CA ASP A 112 -2.14 9.08 17.80
C ASP A 112 -2.52 8.01 16.74
N SER A 113 -2.39 8.41 15.48
CA SER A 113 -2.68 7.57 14.32
C SER A 113 -1.85 6.28 14.26
N THR A 114 -0.69 6.21 14.90
CA THR A 114 0.24 5.07 14.87
C THR A 114 -0.22 3.96 15.82
N LYS A 115 -0.79 4.34 16.96
CA LYS A 115 -1.33 3.43 17.97
C LYS A 115 -2.67 2.82 17.60
N TYR A 116 -3.52 3.60 16.94
CA TYR A 116 -4.76 3.10 16.35
C TYR A 116 -4.47 2.04 15.27
N ARG A 117 -3.51 2.31 14.37
CA ARG A 117 -3.12 1.39 13.29
C ARG A 117 -2.49 0.08 13.78
N GLY A 118 -1.68 0.11 14.84
CA GLY A 118 -1.07 -1.10 15.41
C GLY A 118 -2.04 -2.00 16.18
N MET A 119 -3.08 -1.41 16.78
CA MET A 119 -4.07 -2.12 17.60
C MET A 119 -5.22 -2.71 16.79
N ILE A 120 -5.56 -2.09 15.65
CA ILE A 120 -6.74 -2.46 14.85
C ILE A 120 -6.44 -3.56 13.84
N GLY A 121 -5.18 -3.95 13.65
CA GLY A 121 -4.83 -4.89 12.59
C GLY A 121 -5.32 -4.38 11.23
N LEU A 122 -5.29 -5.24 10.22
CA LEU A 122 -5.92 -4.96 8.93
C LEU A 122 -7.08 -5.92 8.79
N TRP A 123 -8.29 -5.36 8.68
CA TRP A 123 -9.52 -6.11 8.49
C TRP A 123 -9.98 -6.01 7.03
N TYR A 124 -10.12 -7.15 6.38
CA TYR A 124 -10.55 -7.28 4.99
C TYR A 124 -11.90 -8.00 4.92
N PRO A 125 -13.04 -7.29 5.04
CA PRO A 125 -14.37 -7.85 4.91
C PRO A 125 -14.62 -8.45 3.53
N LYS A 126 -15.27 -9.60 3.52
CA LYS A 126 -15.71 -10.36 2.36
C LYS A 126 -16.90 -9.60 1.74
N LYS A 127 -16.76 -9.09 0.50
CA LYS A 127 -17.72 -8.26 -0.30
C LYS A 127 -17.46 -6.74 -0.34
N THR A 128 -16.24 -6.33 -0.61
CA THR A 128 -15.90 -4.94 -0.91
C THR A 128 -15.53 -4.77 -2.38
N SER A 129 -15.81 -3.59 -2.95
CA SER A 129 -15.33 -3.25 -4.28
C SER A 129 -13.80 -3.21 -4.27
N ILE A 130 -13.17 -3.55 -5.40
CA ILE A 130 -11.71 -3.46 -5.58
C ILE A 130 -11.34 -2.06 -6.13
N GLU A 131 -12.25 -1.09 -6.01
CA GLU A 131 -12.05 0.28 -6.48
C GLU A 131 -10.81 0.87 -5.83
N THR A 132 -9.84 1.23 -6.65
CA THR A 132 -8.53 1.66 -6.16
C THR A 132 -8.45 3.17 -6.20
N VAL A 133 -8.05 3.79 -5.09
CA VAL A 133 -7.86 5.25 -4.98
C VAL A 133 -6.49 5.52 -4.38
N VAL A 134 -5.75 6.46 -4.94
CA VAL A 134 -4.42 6.83 -4.43
C VAL A 134 -4.40 8.28 -4.01
N TYR A 135 -3.91 8.54 -2.80
CA TYR A 135 -3.67 9.89 -2.30
C TYR A 135 -2.18 10.20 -2.41
N ALA A 136 -1.86 11.35 -2.98
CA ALA A 136 -0.49 11.83 -3.12
C ALA A 136 -0.37 13.24 -2.52
N ASP A 137 0.60 13.39 -1.63
CA ASP A 137 0.86 14.65 -0.94
C ASP A 137 2.38 14.91 -0.84
N SER A 138 2.76 16.17 -0.61
CA SER A 138 4.13 16.52 -0.22
C SER A 138 4.20 17.68 0.75
N ASP A 139 5.01 17.49 1.78
CA ASP A 139 5.48 18.56 2.64
C ASP A 139 6.67 19.28 1.96
N HIS A 140 6.42 20.50 1.47
CA HIS A 140 7.38 21.27 0.71
C HIS A 140 8.45 21.89 1.61
N ALA A 141 9.72 21.60 1.29
CA ALA A 141 10.89 22.10 2.01
C ALA A 141 10.88 21.83 3.54
N GLY A 142 10.24 20.73 3.97
CA GLY A 142 10.14 20.33 5.37
C GLY A 142 11.45 19.89 6.03
N ASP A 143 12.47 19.48 5.25
CA ASP A 143 13.80 19.17 5.81
C ASP A 143 14.57 20.45 6.18
N TYR A 144 14.95 20.62 7.44
CA TYR A 144 15.62 21.84 7.90
C TYR A 144 17.06 21.99 7.39
N VAL A 145 17.72 20.90 6.98
CA VAL A 145 19.13 20.90 6.58
C VAL A 145 19.28 21.11 5.09
N ASP A 146 18.60 20.30 4.28
CA ASP A 146 18.72 20.34 2.82
C ASP A 146 17.51 20.96 2.13
N ARG A 147 16.47 21.36 2.88
CA ARG A 147 15.22 21.97 2.37
C ARG A 147 14.53 21.12 1.32
N LYS A 148 14.78 19.81 1.28
CA LYS A 148 14.06 18.89 0.40
C LYS A 148 12.67 18.61 0.94
N SER A 149 11.77 18.34 0.01
CA SER A 149 10.38 18.01 0.32
C SER A 149 10.25 16.56 0.76
N THR A 150 9.24 16.22 1.54
CA THR A 150 8.90 14.83 1.90
C THR A 150 7.60 14.45 1.24
N ARG A 151 7.57 13.35 0.48
CA ARG A 151 6.32 12.86 -0.15
C ARG A 151 5.61 11.86 0.74
N GLY A 152 4.29 11.91 0.78
CA GLY A 152 3.43 10.86 1.32
C GLY A 152 2.56 10.28 0.22
N ILE A 153 2.48 8.95 0.13
CA ILE A 153 1.55 8.27 -0.78
C ILE A 153 0.80 7.20 -0.01
N PHE A 154 -0.52 7.14 -0.22
CA PHE A 154 -1.43 6.17 0.37
C PHE A 154 -2.31 5.57 -0.74
N THR A 155 -2.27 4.25 -0.90
CA THR A 155 -3.12 3.54 -1.86
C THR A 155 -4.17 2.73 -1.12
N PHE A 156 -5.42 3.00 -1.46
CA PHE A 156 -6.57 2.26 -1.00
C PHE A 156 -7.08 1.35 -2.11
N MET A 157 -7.48 0.13 -1.78
CA MET A 157 -8.29 -0.74 -2.63
C MET A 157 -9.57 -1.05 -1.87
N GLY A 158 -10.73 -0.66 -2.42
CA GLY A 158 -11.96 -0.52 -1.66
C GLY A 158 -11.77 0.44 -0.49
N CYS A 159 -12.12 0.00 0.70
CA CYS A 159 -11.89 0.74 1.95
C CYS A 159 -10.57 0.38 2.65
N PHE A 160 -9.65 -0.34 1.99
CA PHE A 160 -8.43 -0.86 2.62
C PHE A 160 -7.18 -0.16 2.19
N LEU A 161 -6.38 0.30 3.16
CA LEU A 161 -5.03 0.78 2.90
C LEU A 161 -4.13 -0.42 2.57
N THR A 162 -3.80 -0.60 1.29
CA THR A 162 -3.00 -1.73 0.81
C THR A 162 -1.52 -1.38 0.66
N SER A 163 -1.21 -0.10 0.46
CA SER A 163 0.16 0.37 0.35
C SER A 163 0.31 1.80 0.83
N TRP A 164 1.37 2.09 1.56
CA TRP A 164 1.71 3.45 1.98
C TRP A 164 3.21 3.60 2.10
N PHE A 165 3.71 4.81 1.85
CA PHE A 165 5.06 5.18 2.26
C PHE A 165 5.21 6.69 2.36
N SER A 166 6.17 7.11 3.19
CA SER A 166 6.64 8.48 3.26
C SER A 166 8.14 8.50 3.00
N LYS A 167 8.60 9.33 2.05
CA LYS A 167 10.00 9.37 1.64
C LYS A 167 10.46 10.77 1.27
N LYS A 168 11.63 11.16 1.75
CA LYS A 168 12.29 12.41 1.33
C LYS A 168 12.53 12.40 -0.19
N GLN A 169 12.19 13.49 -0.86
CA GLN A 169 12.43 13.66 -2.29
C GLN A 169 13.94 13.79 -2.55
N THR A 170 14.39 13.25 -3.69
CA THR A 170 15.82 13.29 -4.05
C THR A 170 16.26 14.66 -4.54
N ALA A 171 15.40 15.28 -5.37
CA ALA A 171 15.59 16.63 -5.91
C ALA A 171 15.00 17.69 -4.97
N LEU A 172 15.61 18.88 -5.00
CA LEU A 172 15.09 20.06 -4.34
C LEU A 172 13.99 20.67 -5.23
N ALA A 173 12.74 20.64 -4.78
CA ALA A 173 11.66 21.35 -5.43
C ALA A 173 11.76 22.84 -5.10
N ILE A 174 11.54 23.71 -6.09
CA ILE A 174 11.55 25.18 -5.90
C ILE A 174 10.15 25.77 -5.71
N SER A 175 9.11 24.95 -5.83
CA SER A 175 7.72 25.33 -5.52
C SER A 175 6.94 24.16 -4.92
N THR A 176 5.84 24.47 -4.23
CA THR A 176 4.88 23.48 -3.72
C THR A 176 4.29 22.64 -4.84
N THR A 177 3.87 23.28 -5.93
CA THR A 177 3.32 22.60 -7.12
C THR A 177 4.32 21.60 -7.71
N GLU A 178 5.62 21.94 -7.77
CA GLU A 178 6.63 21.00 -8.25
C GLU A 178 6.82 19.81 -7.29
N ALA A 179 6.87 20.07 -5.98
CA ALA A 179 7.00 19.02 -4.97
C ALA A 179 5.83 18.02 -5.06
N GLU A 180 4.62 18.53 -5.19
CA GLU A 180 3.42 17.71 -5.29
C GLU A 180 3.32 17.00 -6.64
N TYR A 181 3.71 17.65 -7.74
CA TYR A 181 3.77 16.99 -9.04
C TYR A 181 4.73 15.80 -9.03
N VAL A 182 5.87 15.95 -8.35
CA VAL A 182 6.84 14.87 -8.15
C VAL A 182 6.25 13.75 -7.28
N SER A 183 5.40 14.06 -6.30
CA SER A 183 4.63 13.08 -5.53
C SER A 183 3.61 12.34 -6.39
N ALA A 184 2.76 13.06 -7.11
CA ALA A 184 1.73 12.50 -8.01
C ALA A 184 2.34 11.60 -9.08
N ARG A 185 3.51 11.96 -9.64
CA ARG A 185 4.27 11.11 -10.57
C ARG A 185 4.63 9.75 -9.97
N LYS A 186 5.03 9.72 -8.70
CA LYS A 186 5.40 8.47 -8.05
C LYS A 186 4.20 7.67 -7.56
N ALA A 187 3.10 8.33 -7.23
CA ALA A 187 1.81 7.66 -7.07
C ALA A 187 1.40 6.97 -8.38
N CYS A 188 1.54 7.63 -9.53
CA CYS A 188 1.29 7.03 -10.84
C CYS A 188 2.19 5.81 -11.11
N GLU A 189 3.51 5.91 -10.88
CA GLU A 189 4.42 4.75 -11.03
C GLU A 189 3.99 3.56 -10.15
N GLN A 190 3.60 3.82 -8.90
CA GLN A 190 3.11 2.79 -7.98
C GLN A 190 1.82 2.15 -8.49
N VAL A 191 0.87 2.95 -8.95
CA VAL A 191 -0.39 2.46 -9.54
C VAL A 191 -0.10 1.57 -10.74
N LEU A 192 0.74 2.00 -11.68
CA LEU A 192 1.07 1.20 -12.87
C LEU A 192 1.73 -0.13 -12.50
N TRP A 193 2.62 -0.14 -11.51
CA TRP A 193 3.19 -1.37 -10.98
C TRP A 193 2.11 -2.27 -10.36
N MET A 194 1.21 -1.71 -9.55
CA MET A 194 0.10 -2.46 -8.94
C MET A 194 -0.85 -3.03 -10.01
N LYS A 195 -1.21 -2.25 -11.03
CA LYS A 195 -2.02 -2.72 -12.16
C LYS A 195 -1.36 -3.92 -12.83
N GLN A 196 -0.06 -3.84 -13.06
CA GLN A 196 0.70 -4.94 -13.67
C GLN A 196 0.75 -6.17 -12.78
N ALA A 197 0.98 -6.01 -11.47
CA ALA A 197 1.00 -7.11 -10.52
C ALA A 197 -0.38 -7.78 -10.37
N LEU A 198 -1.47 -7.01 -10.39
CA LEU A 198 -2.83 -7.51 -10.25
C LEU A 198 -3.32 -8.28 -11.48
N ILE A 199 -2.78 -7.98 -12.67
CA ILE A 199 -3.05 -8.76 -13.88
C ILE A 199 -2.63 -10.22 -13.71
N ASP A 200 -1.55 -10.51 -12.97
CA ASP A 200 -1.12 -11.88 -12.69
C ASP A 200 -2.15 -12.67 -11.86
N TYR A 201 -3.01 -11.96 -11.12
CA TYR A 201 -4.13 -12.49 -10.35
C TYR A 201 -5.48 -12.41 -11.11
N ASP A 202 -5.47 -12.07 -12.40
CA ASP A 202 -6.66 -11.86 -13.25
C ASP A 202 -7.57 -10.70 -12.76
N VAL A 203 -6.99 -9.76 -12.00
CA VAL A 203 -7.68 -8.54 -11.54
C VAL A 203 -7.24 -7.38 -12.41
N ARG A 204 -8.18 -6.83 -13.19
CA ARG A 204 -7.96 -5.63 -14.01
C ARG A 204 -8.53 -4.43 -13.29
N LEU A 205 -7.67 -3.46 -13.01
CA LEU A 205 -8.08 -2.14 -12.57
C LEU A 205 -8.25 -1.24 -13.79
N ASP A 206 -9.39 -0.57 -13.89
CA ASP A 206 -9.67 0.42 -14.93
C ASP A 206 -8.98 1.74 -14.59
N ASP A 207 -9.66 2.87 -14.77
CA ASP A 207 -9.13 4.17 -14.38
C ASP A 207 -8.97 4.26 -12.86
N VAL A 208 -7.76 4.61 -12.41
CA VAL A 208 -7.43 4.73 -10.98
C VAL A 208 -7.24 6.21 -10.64
N PRO A 209 -8.14 6.82 -9.83
CA PRO A 209 -8.00 8.21 -9.43
C PRO A 209 -6.83 8.42 -8.47
N ILE A 210 -6.00 9.40 -8.80
CA ILE A 210 -4.98 9.99 -7.95
C ILE A 210 -5.54 11.30 -7.39
N MET A 211 -5.80 11.28 -6.09
CA MET A 211 -6.28 12.40 -5.29
C MET A 211 -5.11 13.31 -4.94
N CYS A 212 -5.21 14.58 -5.35
CA CYS A 212 -4.25 15.65 -5.07
C CYS A 212 -5.02 16.94 -4.79
N ASP A 213 -4.57 17.76 -3.86
CA ASP A 213 -5.26 18.98 -3.45
C ASP A 213 -4.79 20.24 -4.21
N ASN A 214 -3.60 20.20 -4.80
CA ASN A 214 -3.04 21.31 -5.58
C ASN A 214 -3.58 21.39 -7.00
N LYS A 215 -4.34 22.47 -7.25
CA LYS A 215 -4.91 22.79 -8.56
C LYS A 215 -3.86 22.90 -9.67
N GLY A 216 -2.65 23.39 -9.36
CA GLY A 216 -1.58 23.52 -10.36
C GLY A 216 -1.18 22.16 -10.93
N VAL A 217 -1.14 21.11 -10.11
CA VAL A 217 -0.86 19.74 -10.57
C VAL A 217 -1.96 19.23 -11.47
N ILE A 218 -3.21 19.45 -11.09
CA ILE A 218 -4.40 19.06 -11.87
C ILE A 218 -4.38 19.74 -13.24
N ASP A 219 -4.16 21.05 -13.27
CA ASP A 219 -4.15 21.83 -14.50
C ASP A 219 -2.99 21.45 -15.43
N LEU A 220 -1.79 21.21 -14.87
CA LEU A 220 -0.61 20.76 -15.62
C LEU A 220 -0.78 19.36 -16.23
N SER A 221 -1.51 18.48 -15.54
CA SER A 221 -1.81 17.13 -16.01
C SER A 221 -2.82 17.10 -17.15
N LYS A 222 -3.76 18.05 -17.19
CA LYS A 222 -4.83 18.14 -18.20
C LYS A 222 -4.50 19.05 -19.38
N SER A 223 -3.67 20.08 -19.17
CA SER A 223 -3.39 21.10 -20.18
C SER A 223 -2.27 20.67 -21.15
N PRO A 224 -2.43 20.84 -22.48
CA PRO A 224 -1.37 20.57 -23.45
C PRO A 224 -0.29 21.67 -23.49
N VAL A 225 -0.54 22.83 -22.90
CA VAL A 225 0.30 24.04 -23.03
C VAL A 225 1.65 23.87 -22.34
N GLN A 226 2.74 24.04 -23.10
CA GLN A 226 4.12 24.05 -22.62
C GLN A 226 4.48 25.42 -22.06
N HIS A 227 4.97 25.47 -20.82
CA HIS A 227 5.87 26.54 -20.39
C HIS A 227 7.30 26.04 -20.55
N SER A 228 8.12 26.79 -21.28
CA SER A 228 9.51 26.45 -21.60
C SER A 228 10.38 26.45 -20.35
N ARG A 229 10.48 25.33 -19.63
CA ARG A 229 11.51 25.12 -18.60
C ARG A 229 11.97 23.67 -18.53
N THR A 230 13.28 23.52 -18.74
CA THR A 230 14.20 22.41 -18.43
C THR A 230 13.71 20.98 -18.69
N LYS A 231 14.38 20.29 -19.63
CA LYS A 231 14.10 18.92 -20.12
C LYS A 231 13.68 17.86 -19.09
N HIS A 232 14.23 17.87 -17.86
CA HIS A 232 13.89 16.85 -16.86
C HIS A 232 12.51 17.07 -16.22
N ILE A 233 12.09 18.33 -16.07
CA ILE A 233 10.74 18.72 -15.65
C ILE A 233 9.76 18.40 -16.79
N GLU A 234 10.14 18.67 -18.04
CA GLU A 234 9.35 18.32 -19.23
C GLU A 234 9.07 16.81 -19.32
N ILE A 235 10.07 15.94 -19.14
CA ILE A 235 9.87 14.47 -19.17
C ILE A 235 8.96 14.00 -18.04
N CYS A 236 9.13 14.53 -16.83
CA CYS A 236 8.28 14.19 -15.69
C CYS A 236 6.84 14.63 -15.92
N HIS A 237 6.65 15.80 -16.52
CA HIS A 237 5.35 16.35 -16.86
C HIS A 237 4.65 15.49 -17.92
N HIS A 238 5.38 15.11 -18.97
CA HIS A 238 4.89 14.24 -20.02
C HIS A 238 4.46 12.87 -19.50
N PHE A 239 5.18 12.25 -18.56
CA PHE A 239 4.84 10.93 -18.05
C PHE A 239 3.44 10.88 -17.40
N LEU A 240 3.18 11.79 -16.46
CA LEU A 240 1.90 11.80 -15.75
C LEU A 240 0.75 12.13 -16.71
N ARG A 241 0.95 13.12 -17.59
CA ARG A 241 -0.03 13.52 -18.61
C ARG A 241 -0.35 12.40 -19.60
N ASP A 242 0.66 11.70 -20.11
CA ASP A 242 0.50 10.61 -21.07
C ASP A 242 -0.36 9.47 -20.48
N ASN A 243 -0.13 9.13 -19.21
CA ASN A 243 -0.94 8.12 -18.53
C ASN A 243 -2.38 8.59 -18.25
N VAL A 244 -2.59 9.89 -18.02
CA VAL A 244 -3.94 10.48 -17.93
C VAL A 244 -4.65 10.44 -19.29
N GLN A 245 -3.96 10.82 -20.37
CA GLN A 245 -4.53 10.80 -21.73
C GLN A 245 -4.86 9.40 -22.23
N LYS A 246 -4.08 8.39 -21.83
CA LYS A 246 -4.34 6.98 -22.10
C LYS A 246 -5.48 6.38 -21.25
N GLY A 247 -6.02 7.13 -20.29
CA GLY A 247 -7.05 6.64 -19.37
C GLY A 247 -6.55 5.56 -18.41
N HIS A 248 -5.25 5.53 -18.11
CA HIS A 248 -4.70 4.59 -17.14
C HIS A 248 -4.91 5.07 -15.70
N ILE A 249 -4.92 6.39 -15.52
CA ILE A 249 -5.15 7.09 -14.27
C ILE A 249 -5.92 8.38 -14.53
N SER A 250 -6.57 8.91 -13.50
CA SER A 250 -7.15 10.25 -13.49
C SER A 250 -6.56 11.05 -12.33
N ILE A 251 -6.55 12.38 -12.46
CA ILE A 251 -6.16 13.27 -11.35
C ILE A 251 -7.38 14.05 -10.91
N GLU A 252 -7.76 13.81 -9.66
CA GLU A 252 -8.95 14.36 -9.04
C GLU A 252 -8.59 15.24 -7.85
N LYS A 253 -9.41 16.27 -7.64
CA LYS A 253 -9.22 17.19 -6.54
C LYS A 253 -9.79 16.61 -5.27
N VAL A 254 -8.98 16.54 -4.22
CA VAL A 254 -9.48 16.38 -2.85
C VAL A 254 -9.45 17.72 -2.11
N LEU A 255 -10.36 17.93 -1.16
CA LEU A 255 -10.30 19.08 -0.27
C LEU A 255 -9.13 18.87 0.70
N SER A 256 -8.23 19.84 0.80
CA SER A 256 -7.28 19.90 1.92
C SER A 256 -8.11 20.05 3.19
N VAL A 257 -7.84 19.19 4.18
CA VAL A 257 -8.43 19.25 5.53
C VAL A 257 -7.66 20.27 6.36
#